data_AF-A0A2E8VI25-F1
#
_entry.id   AF-A0A2E8VI25-F1
#
_cell.length_a   1.000
_cell.length_b   1.000
_cell.length_c   1.000
_cell.angle_alpha   90.00
_cell.angle_beta   90.00
_cell.angle_gamma   90.00
#
_symmetry.space_group_name_H-M   'P 1'
#
loop_
_entity.id
_entity.type
_entity.pdbx_description
1 polymer ?
#
loop_
_entity_poly.entity_id
_entity_poly.type
_entity_poly.pdbx_seq_one_letter_code
_entity_poly.pdbx_strand_id
1 'polypeptide(L)'
;MQRAVRGLADEIAAARGRPFYVAVRVGAALETCRRVGYDIETWMRDGLCDLVATNANSGTDPGVEIETYLELANEREIPLYPGLDSHGESGQGRLIGARTWREAWYRGLVQDFLARGASGVYIFNWHATRDSHHSLLTTLGAPQTLRRADKVYTAVKRHIRDRSELRYGAEGDDRLYGEVPVALYATPTGAGPLFHVAVHDDAAEVQSASLQIELAHFTPADQIAVALDGRDLGSPETRNTATVNPDNPSDVAEHSWMVWSLAPAQVDRGMHEIRVYLVARNPHLQPPLVVENVEIHINY
;
A
#
# COMPACT_ATOMS: atom_id res chain seq x y z
N MET A 1 23.14 -3.32 -22.31
CA MET A 1 23.65 -2.52 -21.18
C MET A 1 23.93 -3.39 -19.95
N GLN A 2 22.93 -4.05 -19.36
CA GLN A 2 23.10 -4.80 -18.10
C GLN A 2 24.25 -5.85 -18.13
N ARG A 3 24.40 -6.61 -19.23
CA ARG A 3 25.53 -7.56 -19.38
C ARG A 3 26.91 -6.88 -19.29
N ALA A 4 27.04 -5.65 -19.80
CA ALA A 4 28.29 -4.90 -19.72
C ALA A 4 28.56 -4.43 -18.28
N VAL A 5 27.52 -4.03 -17.54
CA VAL A 5 27.62 -3.68 -16.11
C VAL A 5 28.05 -4.90 -15.30
N ARG A 6 27.47 -6.08 -15.55
CA ARG A 6 27.88 -7.34 -14.93
C ARG A 6 29.34 -7.66 -15.22
N GLY A 7 29.76 -7.60 -16.49
CA GLY A 7 31.16 -7.82 -16.87
C GLY A 7 32.14 -6.89 -16.16
N LEU A 8 31.83 -5.59 -16.09
CA LEU A 8 32.65 -4.63 -15.35
C LEU A 8 32.72 -4.95 -13.85
N ALA A 9 31.59 -5.33 -13.25
CA ALA A 9 31.55 -5.73 -11.85
C ALA A 9 32.40 -6.98 -11.59
N ASP A 10 32.43 -7.94 -12.51
CA ASP A 10 33.25 -9.15 -12.41
C ASP A 10 34.74 -8.84 -12.53
N GLU A 11 35.13 -7.94 -13.45
CA GLU A 11 36.49 -7.42 -13.56
C GLU A 11 36.95 -6.73 -12.26
N ILE A 12 36.09 -5.89 -11.68
CA ILE A 12 36.36 -5.22 -10.40
C ILE A 12 36.48 -6.24 -9.26
N ALA A 13 35.62 -7.25 -9.22
CA ALA A 13 35.65 -8.29 -8.20
C ALA A 13 36.96 -9.09 -8.28
N ALA A 14 37.38 -9.47 -9.48
CA ALA A 14 38.64 -10.18 -9.73
C ALA A 14 39.85 -9.33 -9.30
N ALA A 15 39.89 -8.05 -9.68
CA ALA A 15 40.98 -7.14 -9.31
C ALA A 15 41.08 -6.91 -7.79
N ARG A 16 39.94 -6.92 -7.08
CA ARG A 16 39.88 -6.70 -5.62
C ARG A 16 40.01 -7.97 -4.79
N GLY A 17 39.90 -9.16 -5.41
CA GLY A 17 39.84 -10.44 -4.70
C GLY A 17 38.64 -10.57 -3.75
N ARG A 18 37.54 -9.83 -4.00
CA ARG A 18 36.30 -9.91 -3.21
C ARG A 18 35.07 -9.60 -4.09
N PRO A 19 33.86 -10.09 -3.74
CA PRO A 19 32.66 -9.84 -4.53
C PRO A 19 32.39 -8.36 -4.76
N PHE A 20 31.86 -8.04 -5.95
CA PHE A 20 31.33 -6.72 -6.28
C PHE A 20 29.90 -6.91 -6.82
N TYR A 21 28.93 -6.58 -5.96
CA TYR A 21 27.53 -6.87 -6.23
C TYR A 21 26.87 -5.81 -7.13
N VAL A 22 25.95 -6.25 -7.98
CA VAL A 22 25.13 -5.42 -8.86
C VAL A 22 23.69 -5.44 -8.33
N ALA A 23 23.27 -4.34 -7.72
CA ALA A 23 21.88 -4.13 -7.34
C ALA A 23 21.10 -3.45 -8.46
N VAL A 24 19.86 -3.86 -8.67
CA VAL A 24 18.91 -3.19 -9.56
C VAL A 24 17.71 -2.68 -8.77
N ARG A 25 17.20 -1.51 -9.14
CA ARG A 25 15.92 -0.99 -8.64
C ARG A 25 14.93 -0.99 -9.80
N VAL A 26 13.82 -1.70 -9.66
CA VAL A 26 12.83 -1.94 -10.73
C VAL A 26 11.40 -1.65 -10.26
N GLY A 27 10.40 -1.84 -11.14
CA GLY A 27 8.98 -1.62 -10.82
C GLY A 27 8.42 -2.60 -9.78
N ALA A 28 7.29 -2.25 -9.16
CA ALA A 28 6.60 -3.11 -8.19
C ALA A 28 6.04 -4.40 -8.82
N ALA A 29 5.60 -4.30 -10.07
CA ALA A 29 5.07 -5.40 -10.88
C ALA A 29 5.93 -5.63 -12.13
N LEU A 30 5.90 -6.85 -12.67
CA LEU A 30 6.60 -7.19 -13.91
C LEU A 30 6.06 -6.40 -15.10
N GLU A 31 4.75 -6.13 -15.14
CA GLU A 31 4.15 -5.32 -16.20
C GLU A 31 4.73 -3.90 -16.21
N THR A 32 4.90 -3.26 -15.05
CA THR A 32 5.57 -1.97 -14.94
C THR A 32 7.00 -2.04 -15.49
N CYS A 33 7.75 -3.11 -15.16
CA CYS A 33 9.09 -3.32 -15.69
C CYS A 33 9.10 -3.39 -17.22
N ARG A 34 8.18 -4.16 -17.83
CA ARG A 34 8.08 -4.29 -19.29
C ARG A 34 7.78 -2.96 -19.97
N ARG A 35 6.87 -2.16 -19.42
CA ARG A 35 6.47 -0.85 -20.00
C ARG A 35 7.60 0.17 -20.05
N VAL A 36 8.49 0.16 -19.07
CA VAL A 36 9.67 1.05 -19.02
C VAL A 36 10.93 0.45 -19.65
N GLY A 37 10.86 -0.80 -20.14
CA GLY A 37 11.94 -1.47 -20.85
C GLY A 37 12.94 -2.24 -19.96
N TYR A 38 12.56 -2.59 -18.73
CA TYR A 38 13.34 -3.44 -17.84
C TYR A 38 13.05 -4.93 -18.11
N ASP A 39 14.01 -5.62 -18.71
CA ASP A 39 13.97 -7.07 -18.91
C ASP A 39 14.48 -7.81 -17.67
N ILE A 40 13.78 -7.61 -16.55
CA ILE A 40 14.18 -8.14 -15.23
C ILE A 40 14.20 -9.67 -15.21
N GLU A 41 13.31 -10.32 -15.95
CA GLU A 41 13.29 -11.77 -16.12
C GLU A 41 14.63 -12.28 -16.67
N THR A 42 15.14 -11.65 -17.74
CA THR A 42 16.46 -12.01 -18.29
C THR A 42 17.58 -11.66 -17.32
N TRP A 43 17.50 -10.52 -16.62
CA TRP A 43 18.57 -10.12 -15.71
C TRP A 43 18.70 -11.09 -14.53
N MET A 44 17.60 -11.53 -13.93
CA MET A 44 17.61 -12.49 -12.84
C MET A 44 18.03 -13.89 -13.31
N ARG A 45 17.42 -14.40 -14.39
CA ARG A 45 17.74 -15.72 -14.95
C ARG A 45 19.22 -15.87 -15.31
N ASP A 46 19.78 -14.85 -15.96
CA ASP A 46 21.15 -14.89 -16.46
C ASP A 46 22.19 -14.45 -15.40
N GLY A 47 21.76 -14.12 -14.17
CA GLY A 47 22.66 -13.72 -13.08
C GLY A 47 23.32 -12.36 -13.31
N LEU A 48 22.59 -11.42 -13.91
CA LEU A 48 23.09 -10.07 -14.22
C LEU A 48 22.86 -9.06 -13.10
N CYS A 49 22.23 -9.49 -12.00
CA CYS A 49 22.08 -8.74 -10.76
C CYS A 49 22.13 -9.70 -9.57
N ASP A 50 22.57 -9.17 -8.43
CA ASP A 50 22.73 -9.91 -7.18
C ASP A 50 21.72 -9.47 -6.10
N LEU A 51 20.96 -8.41 -6.37
CA LEU A 51 19.93 -7.88 -5.47
C LEU A 51 18.87 -7.14 -6.29
N VAL A 52 17.60 -7.32 -5.93
CA VAL A 52 16.48 -6.58 -6.51
C VAL A 52 15.81 -5.73 -5.43
N ALA A 53 15.74 -4.42 -5.67
CA ALA A 53 14.84 -3.53 -4.95
C ALA A 53 13.67 -3.13 -5.86
N THR A 54 12.45 -3.05 -5.33
CA THR A 54 11.30 -2.60 -6.14
C THR A 54 10.97 -1.12 -5.90
N ASN A 55 9.87 -0.65 -6.48
CA ASN A 55 9.35 0.70 -6.36
C ASN A 55 10.34 1.74 -6.90
N ALA A 56 10.91 1.48 -8.09
CA ALA A 56 11.81 2.41 -8.82
C ALA A 56 11.12 3.64 -9.42
N ASN A 57 9.79 3.62 -9.51
CA ASN A 57 9.00 4.75 -10.00
C ASN A 57 8.87 5.82 -8.89
N SER A 58 7.75 6.53 -8.86
CA SER A 58 7.45 7.53 -7.84
C SER A 58 6.63 6.88 -6.73
N GLY A 59 7.13 6.90 -5.50
CA GLY A 59 6.32 6.57 -4.33
C GLY A 59 6.46 5.15 -3.84
N THR A 60 5.72 4.90 -2.76
CA THR A 60 5.59 3.55 -2.21
C THR A 60 4.42 2.89 -2.90
N ASP A 61 4.72 1.95 -3.79
CA ASP A 61 3.71 1.05 -4.35
C ASP A 61 3.54 -0.14 -3.39
N PRO A 62 2.37 -0.29 -2.73
CA PRO A 62 2.12 -1.42 -1.85
C PRO A 62 1.85 -2.73 -2.62
N GLY A 63 1.54 -2.67 -3.92
CA GLY A 63 1.19 -3.80 -4.78
C GLY A 63 2.38 -4.56 -5.35
N VAL A 64 3.45 -4.75 -4.57
CA VAL A 64 4.64 -5.48 -5.04
C VAL A 64 4.30 -6.95 -5.27
N GLU A 65 4.66 -7.47 -6.45
CA GLU A 65 4.48 -8.88 -6.84
C GLU A 65 5.58 -9.77 -6.24
N ILE A 66 5.65 -9.83 -4.91
CA ILE A 66 6.74 -10.48 -4.16
C ILE A 66 6.95 -11.92 -4.59
N GLU A 67 5.90 -12.73 -4.60
CA GLU A 67 5.95 -14.14 -4.95
C GLU A 67 6.48 -14.34 -6.37
N THR A 68 6.01 -13.53 -7.32
CA THR A 68 6.49 -13.55 -8.71
C THR A 68 7.99 -13.24 -8.81
N TYR A 69 8.48 -12.25 -8.05
CA TYR A 69 9.92 -11.94 -8.01
C TYR A 69 10.74 -13.06 -7.38
N LEU A 70 10.23 -13.68 -6.31
CA LEU A 70 10.89 -14.81 -5.65
C LEU A 70 10.93 -16.04 -6.57
N GLU A 71 9.86 -16.30 -7.33
CA GLU A 71 9.83 -17.34 -8.35
C GLU A 71 10.86 -17.09 -9.46
N LEU A 72 11.03 -15.84 -9.91
CA LEU A 72 12.06 -15.48 -10.90
C LEU A 72 13.49 -15.63 -10.38
N ALA A 73 13.72 -15.44 -9.08
CA ALA A 73 15.03 -15.67 -8.47
C ALA A 73 15.46 -17.14 -8.60
N ASN A 74 14.49 -18.07 -8.60
CA ASN A 74 14.69 -19.51 -8.75
C ASN A 74 15.85 -20.01 -7.86
N GLU A 75 16.73 -20.88 -8.37
CA GLU A 75 17.89 -21.43 -7.64
C GLU A 75 18.98 -20.41 -7.29
N ARG A 76 18.93 -19.17 -7.78
CA ARG A 76 20.00 -18.18 -7.56
C ARG A 76 19.88 -17.41 -6.24
N GLU A 77 18.78 -17.60 -5.50
CA GLU A 77 18.53 -16.96 -4.19
C GLU A 77 18.74 -15.43 -4.20
N ILE A 78 18.35 -14.75 -5.28
CA ILE A 78 18.49 -13.29 -5.41
C ILE A 78 17.55 -12.62 -4.38
N PRO A 79 18.06 -11.88 -3.39
CA PRO A 79 17.23 -11.28 -2.35
C PRO A 79 16.40 -10.11 -2.90
N LEU A 80 15.16 -10.03 -2.42
CA LEU A 80 14.19 -9.02 -2.79
C LEU A 80 13.97 -8.02 -1.64
N TYR A 81 14.07 -6.73 -1.95
CA TYR A 81 13.87 -5.64 -1.02
C TYR A 81 12.80 -4.66 -1.54
N PRO A 82 11.53 -4.86 -1.22
CA PRO A 82 10.48 -3.91 -1.56
C PRO A 82 10.80 -2.49 -1.07
N GLY A 83 10.60 -1.50 -1.93
CA GLY A 83 11.02 -0.13 -1.68
C GLY A 83 9.99 0.70 -0.91
N LEU A 84 10.44 1.49 0.06
CA LEU A 84 9.66 2.55 0.71
C LEU A 84 10.18 3.91 0.28
N ASP A 85 9.28 4.81 -0.07
CA ASP A 85 9.58 6.18 -0.52
C ASP A 85 8.77 7.19 0.30
N SER A 86 9.35 8.35 0.59
CA SER A 86 8.71 9.42 1.36
C SER A 86 7.87 10.34 0.47
N HIS A 87 6.65 9.92 0.17
CA HIS A 87 5.68 10.83 -0.45
C HIS A 87 4.97 11.64 0.62
N GLY A 88 5.14 12.97 0.55
CA GLY A 88 4.59 13.90 1.55
C GLY A 88 3.05 13.92 1.59
N GLU A 89 2.42 13.53 0.48
CA GLU A 89 0.96 13.41 0.32
C GLU A 89 0.39 12.16 1.02
N SER A 90 1.19 11.13 1.27
CA SER A 90 0.73 9.90 1.93
C SER A 90 0.26 10.18 3.35
N GLY A 91 -0.98 9.80 3.65
CA GLY A 91 -1.63 9.94 4.95
C GLY A 91 -2.41 11.24 5.17
N GLN A 92 -2.42 12.18 4.21
CA GLN A 92 -3.31 13.35 4.29
C GLN A 92 -4.78 12.93 4.18
N GLY A 93 -5.67 13.68 4.84
CA GLY A 93 -7.11 13.42 4.78
C GLY A 93 -7.60 12.18 5.55
N ARG A 94 -6.78 11.63 6.45
CA ARG A 94 -7.13 10.49 7.31
C ARG A 94 -7.73 10.92 8.65
N LEU A 95 -8.38 9.99 9.35
CA LEU A 95 -8.97 10.23 10.66
C LEU A 95 -7.95 10.35 11.81
N ILE A 96 -6.68 10.01 11.55
CA ILE A 96 -5.55 10.22 12.44
C ILE A 96 -4.50 11.10 11.73
N GLY A 97 -3.58 11.70 12.49
CA GLY A 97 -2.55 12.58 11.94
C GLY A 97 -1.73 11.89 10.84
N ALA A 98 -1.44 12.61 9.75
CA ALA A 98 -0.80 12.05 8.55
C ALA A 98 0.51 11.32 8.83
N ARG A 99 1.32 11.84 9.77
CA ARG A 99 2.54 11.17 10.22
C ARG A 99 2.23 9.83 10.90
N THR A 100 1.32 9.82 11.87
CA THR A 100 0.92 8.62 12.61
C THR A 100 0.37 7.55 11.67
N TRP A 101 -0.52 7.95 10.75
CA TRP A 101 -1.05 7.05 9.73
C TRP A 101 0.06 6.45 8.88
N ARG A 102 0.96 7.29 8.34
CA ARG A 102 2.04 6.84 7.46
C ARG A 102 3.01 5.90 8.17
N GLU A 103 3.32 6.17 9.44
CA GLU A 103 4.17 5.28 10.22
C GLU A 103 3.51 3.91 10.44
N ALA A 104 2.23 3.87 10.79
CA ALA A 104 1.47 2.63 10.94
C ALA A 104 1.29 1.89 9.60
N TRP A 105 1.07 2.61 8.50
CA TRP A 105 0.98 2.06 7.16
C TRP A 105 2.29 1.41 6.70
N TYR A 106 3.44 2.06 6.90
CA TYR A 106 4.73 1.43 6.60
C TYR A 106 4.97 0.18 7.44
N ARG A 107 4.61 0.18 8.73
CA ARG A 107 4.73 -1.02 9.56
C ARG A 107 3.85 -2.15 9.02
N GLY A 108 2.61 -1.85 8.61
CA GLY A 108 1.71 -2.79 7.92
C GLY A 108 2.33 -3.38 6.66
N LEU A 109 2.85 -2.52 5.77
CA LEU A 109 3.50 -2.95 4.53
C LEU A 109 4.74 -3.80 4.77
N VAL A 110 5.61 -3.41 5.69
CA VAL A 110 6.81 -4.22 5.97
C VAL A 110 6.42 -5.56 6.59
N GLN A 111 5.38 -5.60 7.44
CA GLN A 111 4.85 -6.86 7.97
C GLN A 111 4.32 -7.77 6.86
N ASP A 112 3.57 -7.23 5.89
CA ASP A 112 3.13 -7.92 4.67
C ASP A 112 4.32 -8.46 3.86
N PHE A 113 5.26 -7.58 3.52
CA PHE A 113 6.41 -7.92 2.67
C PHE A 113 7.25 -9.05 3.27
N LEU A 114 7.56 -8.95 4.57
CA LEU A 114 8.34 -9.98 5.26
C LEU A 114 7.56 -11.30 5.38
N ALA A 115 6.25 -11.24 5.62
CA ALA A 115 5.41 -12.44 5.71
C ALA A 115 5.27 -13.17 4.36
N ARG A 116 5.45 -12.46 3.24
CA ARG A 116 5.44 -12.98 1.87
C ARG A 116 6.84 -13.40 1.36
N GLY A 117 7.86 -13.30 2.20
CA GLY A 117 9.21 -13.83 1.93
C GLY A 117 10.22 -12.81 1.40
N ALA A 118 9.91 -11.51 1.42
CA ALA A 118 10.92 -10.49 1.13
C ALA A 118 12.10 -10.59 2.11
N SER A 119 13.31 -10.31 1.62
CA SER A 119 14.55 -10.40 2.41
C SER A 119 14.76 -9.20 3.35
N GLY A 120 13.94 -8.16 3.20
CA GLY A 120 13.99 -6.91 3.95
C GLY A 120 13.26 -5.81 3.18
N VAL A 121 13.57 -4.56 3.48
CA VAL A 121 13.03 -3.40 2.75
C VAL A 121 14.14 -2.44 2.32
N TYR A 122 13.94 -1.80 1.18
CA TYR A 122 14.80 -0.75 0.67
C TYR A 122 14.18 0.62 0.99
N ILE A 123 14.97 1.59 1.43
CA ILE A 123 14.46 2.92 1.80
C ILE A 123 15.01 3.97 0.84
N PHE A 124 14.12 4.79 0.26
CA PHE A 124 14.45 5.85 -0.69
C PHE A 124 13.83 7.19 -0.26
N ASN A 125 14.52 8.30 -0.56
CA ASN A 125 14.14 9.68 -0.21
C ASN A 125 13.88 10.00 1.28
N TRP A 126 14.15 9.08 2.22
CA TRP A 126 14.07 9.37 3.65
C TRP A 126 15.28 10.19 4.10
N HIS A 127 15.28 11.48 3.75
CA HIS A 127 16.33 12.41 4.14
C HIS A 127 16.33 12.60 5.66
N ALA A 128 17.47 12.28 6.28
CA ALA A 128 17.59 12.28 7.73
C ALA A 128 17.94 13.66 8.30
N THR A 129 17.23 14.06 9.35
CA THR A 129 17.80 14.85 10.46
C THR A 129 18.22 13.89 11.57
N ARG A 130 18.74 14.40 12.70
CA ARG A 130 19.11 13.59 13.87
C ARG A 130 18.03 12.58 14.27
N ASP A 131 16.77 12.99 14.23
CA ASP A 131 15.63 12.22 14.76
C ASP A 131 14.60 11.85 13.69
N SER A 132 14.80 12.27 12.43
CA SER A 132 13.89 11.92 11.33
C SER A 132 13.83 10.41 11.17
N HIS A 133 12.62 9.87 11.06
CA HIS A 133 12.36 8.45 10.84
C HIS A 133 12.85 7.49 11.94
N HIS A 134 13.38 7.97 13.08
CA HIS A 134 13.90 7.10 14.15
C HIS A 134 12.89 6.00 14.52
N SER A 135 11.63 6.37 14.72
CA SER A 135 10.55 5.42 15.04
C SER A 135 10.36 4.32 13.99
N LEU A 136 10.63 4.59 12.72
CA LEU A 136 10.54 3.57 11.66
C LEU A 136 11.84 2.79 11.53
N LEU A 137 12.99 3.45 11.58
CA LEU A 137 14.30 2.81 11.45
C LEU A 137 14.57 1.80 12.58
N THR A 138 13.97 1.98 13.76
CA THR A 138 14.05 1.02 14.88
C THR A 138 13.00 -0.09 14.84
N THR A 139 12.03 -0.03 13.92
CA THR A 139 10.86 -0.94 13.92
C THR A 139 10.78 -1.78 12.64
N LEU A 140 11.19 -1.25 11.48
CA LEU A 140 11.03 -1.92 10.18
C LEU A 140 12.11 -2.97 9.86
N GLY A 141 13.11 -3.16 10.72
CA GLY A 141 14.27 -4.00 10.43
C GLY A 141 14.03 -5.51 10.55
N ALA A 142 13.01 -5.95 11.29
CA ALA A 142 12.70 -7.35 11.51
C ALA A 142 11.24 -7.60 11.93
N PRO A 143 10.68 -8.81 11.72
CA PRO A 143 9.33 -9.14 12.18
C PRO A 143 9.14 -8.93 13.70
N GLN A 144 10.17 -9.23 14.50
CA GLN A 144 10.10 -9.11 15.96
C GLN A 144 9.97 -7.65 16.42
N THR A 145 10.52 -6.71 15.67
CA THR A 145 10.43 -5.28 15.99
C THR A 145 9.11 -4.66 15.52
N LEU A 146 8.34 -5.36 14.67
CA LEU A 146 6.99 -4.96 14.22
C LEU A 146 5.88 -5.48 15.13
N ARG A 147 6.17 -6.47 15.97
CA ARG A 147 5.21 -7.06 16.90
C ARG A 147 4.69 -5.98 17.86
N ARG A 148 3.37 -5.92 18.04
CA ARG A 148 2.68 -4.95 18.90
C ARG A 148 2.93 -3.47 18.57
N ALA A 149 3.34 -3.18 17.34
CA ALA A 149 3.29 -1.83 16.82
C ALA A 149 1.98 -1.64 16.05
N ASP A 150 1.34 -0.49 16.20
CA ASP A 150 0.14 -0.15 15.45
C ASP A 150 0.39 -0.20 13.94
N LYS A 151 -0.57 -0.77 13.21
CA LYS A 151 -0.48 -0.97 11.76
C LYS A 151 -1.77 -0.55 11.07
N VAL A 152 -1.60 -0.08 9.83
CA VAL A 152 -2.71 0.15 8.90
C VAL A 152 -2.46 -0.70 7.67
N TYR A 153 -3.42 -1.55 7.34
CA TYR A 153 -3.46 -2.35 6.12
C TYR A 153 -4.47 -1.73 5.16
N THR A 154 -4.14 -1.62 3.88
CA THR A 154 -4.93 -0.85 2.91
C THR A 154 -5.15 -1.61 1.62
N ALA A 155 -6.31 -1.42 1.00
CA ALA A 155 -6.47 -1.76 -0.41
C ALA A 155 -5.52 -0.90 -1.27
N VAL A 156 -5.04 -1.43 -2.39
CA VAL A 156 -4.07 -0.72 -3.24
C VAL A 156 -4.74 0.48 -3.91
N LYS A 157 -4.26 1.69 -3.61
CA LYS A 157 -4.76 2.93 -4.23
C LYS A 157 -4.00 3.27 -5.52
N ARG A 158 -4.69 3.20 -6.66
CA ARG A 158 -4.20 3.67 -7.96
C ARG A 158 -3.84 5.14 -7.90
N HIS A 159 -2.79 5.48 -8.63
CA HIS A 159 -2.45 6.88 -8.86
C HIS A 159 -3.06 7.38 -10.17
N ILE A 160 -4.24 7.99 -10.06
CA ILE A 160 -4.93 8.55 -11.22
C ILE A 160 -4.65 10.06 -11.25
N ARG A 161 -3.60 10.48 -11.97
CA ARG A 161 -3.32 11.91 -12.21
C ARG A 161 -3.90 12.37 -13.53
N ASP A 162 -4.30 13.64 -13.57
CA ASP A 162 -4.67 14.30 -14.81
C ASP A 162 -3.44 14.45 -15.72
N ARG A 163 -3.63 14.34 -17.03
CA ARG A 163 -2.54 14.46 -18.03
C ARG A 163 -1.84 15.82 -18.02
N SER A 164 -2.51 16.85 -17.50
CA SER A 164 -1.95 18.19 -17.35
C SER A 164 -1.03 18.34 -16.14
N GLU A 165 -1.02 17.39 -15.20
CA GLU A 165 -0.18 17.46 -14.02
C GLU A 165 1.29 17.19 -14.35
N LEU A 166 2.18 17.97 -13.71
CA LEU A 166 3.63 17.90 -13.94
C LEU A 166 4.22 16.49 -13.79
N ARG A 167 3.67 15.67 -12.87
CA ARG A 167 4.16 14.33 -12.56
C ARG A 167 3.48 13.21 -13.33
N TYR A 168 2.50 13.49 -14.20
CA TYR A 168 1.74 12.46 -14.93
C TYR A 168 2.65 11.42 -15.59
N GLY A 169 3.71 11.85 -16.31
CA GLY A 169 4.61 10.94 -17.01
C GLY A 169 5.49 10.07 -16.10
N ALA A 170 5.77 10.50 -14.87
CA ALA A 170 6.62 9.75 -13.92
C ALA A 170 5.84 8.65 -13.17
N GLU A 171 4.51 8.73 -13.20
CA GLU A 171 3.60 7.90 -12.41
C GLU A 171 2.58 7.14 -13.27
N GLY A 172 2.64 7.28 -14.60
CA GLY A 172 1.69 6.64 -15.51
C GLY A 172 1.68 5.11 -15.46
N ASP A 173 2.81 4.49 -15.09
CA ASP A 173 2.96 3.04 -14.93
C ASP A 173 3.09 2.61 -13.45
N ASP A 174 2.70 3.48 -12.52
CA ASP A 174 2.68 3.22 -11.08
C ASP A 174 1.31 2.65 -10.64
N ARG A 175 1.32 1.64 -9.75
CA ARG A 175 0.09 1.06 -9.15
C ARG A 175 -0.98 0.67 -10.18
N LEU A 176 -0.55 -0.02 -11.25
CA LEU A 176 -1.40 -0.43 -12.38
C LEU A 176 -2.65 -1.22 -11.97
N TYR A 177 -2.56 -2.03 -10.92
CA TYR A 177 -3.60 -2.96 -10.47
C TYR A 177 -4.32 -2.54 -9.17
N GLY A 178 -4.40 -1.24 -8.87
CA GLY A 178 -5.10 -0.79 -7.66
C GLY A 178 -6.63 -0.90 -7.73
N GLU A 179 -7.27 -1.03 -6.57
CA GLU A 179 -8.71 -1.25 -6.41
C GLU A 179 -9.48 0.04 -6.11
N VAL A 180 -8.80 1.05 -5.57
CA VAL A 180 -9.35 2.38 -5.27
C VAL A 180 -8.57 3.48 -6.01
N PRO A 181 -9.17 4.65 -6.30
CA PRO A 181 -10.57 4.99 -6.08
C PRO A 181 -11.50 4.27 -7.07
N VAL A 182 -12.75 4.02 -6.67
CA VAL A 182 -13.78 3.43 -7.55
C VAL A 182 -15.15 4.07 -7.33
N ALA A 183 -15.81 4.42 -8.43
CA ALA A 183 -17.17 4.93 -8.39
C ALA A 183 -18.18 3.81 -8.11
N LEU A 184 -19.08 4.05 -7.17
CA LEU A 184 -20.19 3.17 -6.84
C LEU A 184 -21.40 3.51 -7.70
N TYR A 185 -21.95 2.48 -8.33
CA TYR A 185 -23.21 2.56 -9.06
C TYR A 185 -24.18 1.53 -8.50
N ALA A 186 -25.46 1.87 -8.46
CA ALA A 186 -26.49 0.91 -8.12
C ALA A 186 -26.53 -0.17 -9.22
N THR A 187 -26.45 -1.44 -8.82
CA THR A 187 -26.51 -2.57 -9.75
C THR A 187 -27.82 -3.33 -9.58
N PRO A 188 -28.41 -3.88 -10.67
CA PRO A 188 -29.64 -4.69 -10.56
C PRO A 188 -29.47 -5.94 -9.69
N THR A 189 -28.25 -6.44 -9.55
CA THR A 189 -27.92 -7.62 -8.73
C THR A 189 -27.69 -7.29 -7.26
N GLY A 190 -27.75 -6.01 -6.86
CA GLY A 190 -27.39 -5.59 -5.50
C GLY A 190 -25.93 -5.88 -5.15
N ALA A 191 -25.06 -5.98 -6.15
CA ALA A 191 -23.63 -6.21 -5.99
C ALA A 191 -22.86 -4.89 -6.09
N GLY A 192 -21.66 -4.87 -5.52
CA GLY A 192 -20.73 -3.76 -5.64
C GLY A 192 -19.29 -4.26 -5.74
N PRO A 193 -18.31 -3.35 -5.88
CA PRO A 193 -16.90 -3.72 -5.93
C PRO A 193 -16.46 -4.49 -4.69
N LEU A 194 -15.47 -5.35 -4.90
CA LEU A 194 -14.76 -6.10 -3.88
C LEU A 194 -13.37 -5.46 -3.70
N PHE A 195 -12.97 -5.31 -2.46
CA PHE A 195 -11.65 -4.82 -2.08
C PHE A 195 -10.94 -5.86 -1.23
N HIS A 196 -9.63 -5.96 -1.38
CA HIS A 196 -8.80 -6.93 -0.72
C HIS A 196 -7.80 -6.22 0.21
N VAL A 197 -7.81 -6.61 1.48
CA VAL A 197 -6.86 -6.11 2.48
C VAL A 197 -6.20 -7.30 3.16
N ALA A 198 -4.91 -7.49 2.90
CA ALA A 198 -4.13 -8.55 3.53
C ALA A 198 -3.65 -8.10 4.91
N VAL A 199 -4.08 -8.80 5.96
CA VAL A 199 -3.64 -8.59 7.34
C VAL A 199 -2.64 -9.68 7.71
N HIS A 200 -1.49 -9.27 8.24
CA HIS A 200 -0.38 -10.18 8.56
C HIS A 200 -0.05 -10.23 10.06
N ASP A 201 -0.95 -9.73 10.91
CA ASP A 201 -0.89 -9.87 12.36
C ASP A 201 -1.88 -10.94 12.87
N ASP A 202 -1.53 -11.59 13.98
CA ASP A 202 -2.41 -12.51 14.67
C ASP A 202 -3.39 -11.74 15.57
N ALA A 203 -4.69 -12.02 15.45
CA ALA A 203 -5.74 -11.32 16.20
C ALA A 203 -5.61 -11.42 17.73
N ALA A 204 -4.94 -12.46 18.23
CA ALA A 204 -4.82 -12.75 19.66
C ALA A 204 -4.12 -11.66 20.47
N GLU A 205 -3.26 -10.85 19.84
CA GLU A 205 -2.51 -9.80 20.52
C GLU A 205 -3.10 -8.39 20.31
N VAL A 206 -4.11 -8.26 19.46
CA VAL A 206 -4.68 -6.98 19.05
C VAL A 206 -5.62 -6.44 20.13
N GLN A 207 -5.42 -5.19 20.54
CA GLN A 207 -6.31 -4.54 21.51
C GLN A 207 -7.60 -4.04 20.85
N SER A 208 -7.49 -3.43 19.67
CA SER A 208 -8.63 -2.93 18.92
C SER A 208 -8.39 -2.96 17.42
N ALA A 209 -9.47 -3.16 16.67
CA ALA A 209 -9.46 -3.13 15.22
C ALA A 209 -10.62 -2.29 14.68
N SER A 210 -10.42 -1.66 13.52
CA SER A 210 -11.50 -0.98 12.80
C SER A 210 -11.34 -1.10 11.29
N LEU A 211 -12.47 -1.22 10.59
CA LEU A 211 -12.55 -0.99 9.16
C LEU A 211 -12.95 0.47 8.93
N GLN A 212 -12.18 1.17 8.10
CA GLN A 212 -12.40 2.56 7.72
C GLN A 212 -12.50 2.66 6.21
N ILE A 213 -13.62 3.20 5.72
CA ILE A 213 -13.86 3.41 4.28
C ILE A 213 -14.09 4.89 4.03
N GLU A 214 -13.26 5.47 3.17
CA GLU A 214 -13.39 6.85 2.76
C GLU A 214 -14.31 6.96 1.55
N LEU A 215 -15.30 7.86 1.64
CA LEU A 215 -16.26 8.13 0.60
C LEU A 215 -16.23 9.60 0.20
N ALA A 216 -15.93 9.87 -1.08
CA ALA A 216 -16.09 11.18 -1.68
C ALA A 216 -17.52 11.35 -2.21
N HIS A 217 -18.07 12.56 -2.06
CA HIS A 217 -19.46 12.91 -2.44
C HIS A 217 -20.55 12.17 -1.65
N PHE A 218 -20.25 11.71 -0.44
CA PHE A 218 -21.23 11.11 0.47
C PHE A 218 -22.13 12.16 1.13
N THR A 219 -23.39 11.80 1.34
CA THR A 219 -24.36 12.57 2.10
C THR A 219 -25.18 11.64 3.01
N PRO A 220 -25.78 12.16 4.10
CA PRO A 220 -26.66 11.36 4.96
C PRO A 220 -27.90 10.76 4.27
N ALA A 221 -28.25 11.22 3.06
CA ALA A 221 -29.34 10.66 2.27
C ALA A 221 -28.90 9.46 1.40
N ASP A 222 -27.60 9.20 1.29
CA ASP A 222 -27.07 7.99 0.65
C ASP A 222 -27.24 6.78 1.57
N GLN A 223 -27.50 5.64 0.97
CA GLN A 223 -27.55 4.35 1.65
C GLN A 223 -26.53 3.42 1.01
N ILE A 224 -25.60 2.97 1.82
CA ILE A 224 -24.63 1.93 1.46
C ILE A 224 -24.83 0.75 2.40
N ALA A 225 -24.36 -0.41 1.99
CA ALA A 225 -24.02 -1.43 2.96
C ALA A 225 -22.72 -2.13 2.59
N VAL A 226 -22.13 -2.72 3.63
CA VAL A 226 -20.77 -3.23 3.60
C VAL A 226 -20.75 -4.60 4.25
N ALA A 227 -20.08 -5.54 3.59
CA ALA A 227 -19.80 -6.85 4.12
C ALA A 227 -18.29 -7.07 4.23
N LEU A 228 -17.86 -7.71 5.31
CA LEU A 228 -16.50 -8.19 5.56
C LEU A 228 -16.53 -9.71 5.61
N ASP A 229 -15.78 -10.37 4.73
CA ASP A 229 -15.69 -11.84 4.63
C ASP A 229 -17.07 -12.50 4.54
N GLY A 230 -17.94 -11.90 3.72
CA GLY A 230 -19.31 -12.35 3.49
C GLY A 230 -20.31 -12.04 4.60
N ARG A 231 -19.93 -11.31 5.66
CA ARG A 231 -20.81 -10.91 6.76
C ARG A 231 -21.10 -9.41 6.72
N ASP A 232 -22.38 -9.04 6.73
CA ASP A 232 -22.79 -7.64 6.78
C ASP A 232 -22.35 -6.98 8.11
N LEU A 233 -21.77 -5.79 8.02
CA LEU A 233 -21.25 -5.03 9.17
C LEU A 233 -22.29 -4.10 9.82
N GLY A 234 -23.48 -3.98 9.24
CA GLY A 234 -24.51 -3.07 9.71
C GLY A 234 -24.11 -1.59 9.57
N SER A 235 -24.70 -0.73 10.39
CA SER A 235 -24.53 0.72 10.28
C SER A 235 -23.14 1.18 10.77
N PRO A 236 -22.41 1.98 9.97
CA PRO A 236 -21.15 2.59 10.41
C PRO A 236 -21.37 3.77 11.36
N GLU A 237 -20.33 4.13 12.11
CA GLU A 237 -20.13 5.49 12.57
C GLU A 237 -19.68 6.36 11.39
N THR A 238 -20.30 7.52 11.20
CA THR A 238 -19.86 8.50 10.20
C THR A 238 -18.96 9.55 10.83
N ARG A 239 -17.74 9.67 10.33
CA ARG A 239 -16.75 10.65 10.78
C ARG A 239 -16.25 11.48 9.61
N ASN A 240 -15.58 12.58 9.89
CA ASN A 240 -14.91 13.37 8.87
C ASN A 240 -13.63 13.99 9.43
N THR A 241 -12.72 14.44 8.57
CA THR A 241 -11.41 14.98 8.99
C THR A 241 -11.54 16.31 9.72
N ALA A 242 -12.57 17.10 9.41
CA ALA A 242 -12.90 18.35 10.09
C ALA A 242 -13.24 18.16 11.58
N THR A 243 -13.89 17.05 11.93
CA THR A 243 -14.30 16.79 13.32
C THR A 243 -13.20 16.19 14.19
N VAL A 244 -12.11 15.67 13.59
CA VAL A 244 -11.03 14.99 14.32
C VAL A 244 -9.69 15.73 14.32
N ASN A 245 -9.49 16.66 13.38
CA ASN A 245 -8.30 17.51 13.35
C ASN A 245 -8.62 18.87 14.01
N PRO A 246 -8.13 19.15 15.23
CA PRO A 246 -8.41 20.40 15.92
C PRO A 246 -7.81 21.63 15.21
N ASP A 247 -6.83 21.44 14.33
CA ASP A 247 -6.21 22.50 13.55
C ASP A 247 -6.92 22.72 12.20
N ASN A 248 -7.97 21.95 11.88
CA ASN A 248 -8.75 22.17 10.68
C ASN A 248 -9.66 23.40 10.87
N PRO A 249 -9.50 24.46 10.06
CA PRO A 249 -10.32 25.66 10.19
C PRO A 249 -11.77 25.48 9.73
N SER A 250 -12.10 24.35 9.10
CA SER A 250 -13.42 24.03 8.56
C SER A 250 -14.16 23.05 9.47
N ASP A 251 -15.48 23.24 9.61
CA ASP A 251 -16.42 22.29 10.24
C ASP A 251 -17.04 21.31 9.23
N VAL A 252 -16.81 21.54 7.93
CA VAL A 252 -17.19 20.64 6.83
C VAL A 252 -15.96 20.01 6.20
N ALA A 253 -16.12 18.78 5.69
CA ALA A 253 -15.10 18.09 4.92
C ALA A 253 -15.70 17.59 3.61
N GLU A 254 -14.89 17.55 2.56
CA GLU A 254 -15.29 17.05 1.24
C GLU A 254 -15.56 15.53 1.25
N HIS A 255 -14.92 14.83 2.18
CA HIS A 255 -14.95 13.38 2.31
C HIS A 255 -15.55 12.95 3.64
N SER A 256 -16.29 11.84 3.63
CA SER A 256 -16.82 11.19 4.82
C SER A 256 -16.18 9.82 5.02
N TRP A 257 -15.93 9.46 6.26
CA TRP A 257 -15.35 8.18 6.65
C TRP A 257 -16.40 7.33 7.35
N MET A 258 -16.66 6.15 6.81
CA MET A 258 -17.48 5.12 7.43
C MET A 258 -16.60 4.23 8.28
N VAL A 259 -16.90 4.14 9.57
CA VAL A 259 -16.06 3.43 10.55
C VAL A 259 -16.87 2.33 11.22
N TRP A 260 -16.34 1.11 11.19
CA TRP A 260 -16.85 -0.02 11.95
C TRP A 260 -15.78 -0.47 12.94
N SER A 261 -16.13 -0.49 14.23
CA SER A 261 -15.34 -1.19 15.23
C SER A 261 -15.45 -2.69 15.01
N LEU A 262 -14.32 -3.37 14.92
CA LEU A 262 -14.26 -4.81 14.68
C LEU A 262 -13.76 -5.52 15.94
N ALA A 263 -14.31 -6.70 16.21
CA ALA A 263 -13.67 -7.61 17.15
C ALA A 263 -12.33 -8.07 16.54
N PRO A 264 -11.24 -8.20 17.32
CA PRO A 264 -9.95 -8.66 16.81
C PRO A 264 -10.03 -9.92 15.95
N ALA A 265 -10.85 -10.90 16.33
CA ALA A 265 -11.05 -12.14 15.59
C ALA A 265 -11.68 -11.98 14.19
N GLN A 266 -12.23 -10.81 13.85
CA GLN A 266 -12.73 -10.50 12.50
C GLN A 266 -11.63 -10.06 11.54
N VAL A 267 -10.45 -9.72 12.06
CA VAL A 267 -9.28 -9.26 11.28
C VAL A 267 -8.06 -10.11 11.61
N ASP A 268 -8.27 -11.42 11.75
CA ASP A 268 -7.19 -12.36 11.96
C ASP A 268 -6.34 -12.51 10.68
N ARG A 269 -5.12 -13.02 10.83
CA ARG A 269 -4.17 -13.13 9.73
C ARG A 269 -4.80 -13.76 8.48
N GLY A 270 -4.76 -13.05 7.37
CA GLY A 270 -5.31 -13.52 6.11
C GLY A 270 -5.68 -12.40 5.15
N MET A 271 -6.23 -12.80 4.00
CA MET A 271 -6.84 -11.87 3.06
C MET A 271 -8.28 -11.62 3.49
N HIS A 272 -8.63 -10.36 3.69
CA HIS A 272 -10.01 -9.95 3.97
C HIS A 272 -10.67 -9.37 2.74
N GLU A 273 -11.90 -9.80 2.50
CA GLU A 273 -12.75 -9.35 1.40
C GLU A 273 -13.78 -8.34 1.90
N ILE A 274 -13.65 -7.08 1.46
CA ILE A 274 -14.56 -6.00 1.79
C ILE A 274 -15.43 -5.73 0.57
N ARG A 275 -16.73 -5.97 0.68
CA ARG A 275 -17.70 -5.63 -0.37
C ARG A 275 -18.44 -4.37 0.01
N VAL A 276 -18.48 -3.38 -0.89
CA VAL A 276 -19.24 -2.13 -0.69
C VAL A 276 -20.28 -2.01 -1.78
N TYR A 277 -21.55 -1.87 -1.41
CA TYR A 277 -22.63 -1.71 -2.37
C TYR A 277 -23.46 -0.46 -2.08
N LEU A 278 -23.82 0.25 -3.16
CA LEU A 278 -24.70 1.40 -3.12
C LEU A 278 -26.15 0.91 -3.19
N VAL A 279 -26.85 1.04 -2.07
CA VAL A 279 -28.28 0.68 -1.94
C VAL A 279 -29.14 1.78 -2.55
N ALA A 280 -28.87 3.03 -2.21
CA ALA A 280 -29.55 4.19 -2.76
C ALA A 280 -28.61 5.40 -2.81
N ARG A 281 -28.58 6.09 -3.96
CA ARG A 281 -27.91 7.39 -4.11
C ARG A 281 -28.87 8.51 -3.75
N ASN A 282 -28.36 9.56 -3.13
CA ASN A 282 -29.06 10.82 -3.00
C ASN A 282 -29.44 11.37 -4.40
N PRO A 283 -30.75 11.51 -4.73
CA PRO A 283 -31.19 11.91 -6.06
C PRO A 283 -30.82 13.35 -6.44
N HIS A 284 -30.40 14.17 -5.46
CA HIS A 284 -29.98 15.56 -5.70
C HIS A 284 -28.51 15.70 -6.10
N LEU A 285 -27.71 14.63 -6.00
CA LEU A 285 -26.30 14.65 -6.39
C LEU A 285 -26.09 14.02 -7.76
N GLN A 286 -25.47 14.80 -8.64
CA GLN A 286 -24.99 14.32 -9.95
C GLN A 286 -23.71 13.48 -9.90
N PRO A 287 -22.66 13.84 -9.11
CA PRO A 287 -21.45 13.02 -9.11
C PRO A 287 -21.71 11.65 -8.46
N PRO A 288 -21.05 10.57 -8.93
CA PRO A 288 -21.15 9.28 -8.29
C PRO A 288 -20.56 9.33 -6.88
N LEU A 289 -21.04 8.45 -6.00
CA LEU A 289 -20.37 8.18 -4.73
C LEU A 289 -19.07 7.42 -5.03
N VAL A 290 -17.93 7.85 -4.50
CA VAL A 290 -16.63 7.21 -4.82
C VAL A 290 -16.02 6.64 -3.55
N VAL A 291 -15.64 5.36 -3.57
CA VAL A 291 -14.79 4.77 -2.55
C VAL A 291 -13.36 5.20 -2.83
N GLU A 292 -12.82 6.06 -1.98
CA GLU A 292 -11.50 6.64 -2.12
C GLU A 292 -10.41 5.77 -1.48
N ASN A 293 -10.70 5.16 -0.33
CA ASN A 293 -9.78 4.35 0.46
C ASN A 293 -10.54 3.29 1.25
N VAL A 294 -9.93 2.13 1.44
CA VAL A 294 -10.41 1.03 2.29
C VAL A 294 -9.24 0.59 3.15
N GLU A 295 -9.39 0.68 4.47
CA GLU A 295 -8.31 0.51 5.42
C GLU A 295 -8.74 -0.31 6.64
N ILE A 296 -7.91 -1.25 7.07
CA ILE A 296 -8.03 -1.94 8.35
C ILE A 296 -6.94 -1.39 9.29
N HIS A 297 -7.37 -0.81 10.40
CA HIS A 297 -6.50 -0.27 11.44
C HIS A 297 -6.42 -1.27 12.59
N ILE A 298 -5.20 -1.59 13.03
CA ILE A 298 -4.91 -2.49 14.14
C ILE A 298 -4.09 -1.73 15.18
N ASN A 299 -4.57 -1.71 16.43
CA ASN A 299 -3.88 -1.04 17.54
C ASN A 299 -3.58 -2.00 18.70
N TYR A 300 -2.46 -1.74 19.39
CA TYR A 300 -1.88 -2.59 20.42
C TYR A 300 -1.68 -1.94 21.78
#